data_AF-A0A1X6Y5J3-F1
#
_entry.id   AF-A0A1X6Y5J3-F1
#
_cell.length_a   1.000
_cell.length_b   1.000
_cell.length_c   1.000
_cell.angle_alpha   90.00
_cell.angle_beta   90.00
_cell.angle_gamma   90.00
#
_symmetry.space_group_name_H-M   'P 1'
#
loop_
_entity.id
_entity.type
_entity.pdbx_description
1 polymer ?
#
loop_
_entity_poly.entity_id
_entity_poly.type
_entity_poly.pdbx_seq_one_letter_code
_entity_poly.pdbx_strand_id
1 'polypeptide(L)'
;MTKLLLAAPLALMPAFAHALPAVGDMVGTTPAEATAALANAGCAVDEFEAEGGQIEAKCRDDAAKRYEVYIDPKSGIVTKIKSED
;
A
#
# COMPACT_ATOMS: atom_id res chain seq x y z
N MET A 1 -1.43 43.36 -34.31
CA MET A 1 -0.79 42.32 -33.47
C MET A 1 -1.40 42.37 -32.08
N THR A 2 -2.31 41.46 -31.71
CA THR A 2 -2.67 41.24 -30.30
C THR A 2 -3.03 39.78 -30.11
N LYS A 3 -2.44 39.20 -29.07
CA LYS A 3 -2.11 37.78 -28.88
C LYS A 3 -3.34 36.97 -28.47
N LEU A 4 -3.51 35.80 -29.09
CA LEU A 4 -4.46 34.77 -28.68
C LEU A 4 -3.93 34.15 -27.36
N LEU A 5 -4.65 34.35 -26.27
CA LEU A 5 -4.35 33.71 -24.98
C LEU A 5 -4.80 32.24 -25.06
N LEU A 6 -3.84 31.32 -25.15
CA LEU A 6 -4.06 29.89 -25.00
C LEU A 6 -4.44 29.60 -23.54
N ALA A 7 -5.72 29.30 -23.29
CA ALA A 7 -6.15 28.72 -22.03
C ALA A 7 -5.79 27.22 -22.07
N ALA A 8 -4.74 26.82 -21.34
CA ALA A 8 -4.41 25.42 -21.14
C ALA A 8 -5.38 24.81 -20.12
N PRO A 9 -6.11 23.72 -20.46
CA PRO A 9 -6.91 23.03 -19.45
C PRO A 9 -5.96 22.32 -18.48
N LEU A 10 -6.04 22.71 -17.21
CA LEU A 10 -5.42 21.98 -16.10
C LEU A 10 -6.10 20.60 -16.06
N ALA A 11 -5.44 19.57 -16.57
CA ALA A 11 -5.88 18.21 -16.37
C ALA A 11 -5.72 17.87 -14.87
N LEU A 12 -6.82 17.93 -14.11
CA LEU A 12 -6.87 17.26 -12.81
C LEU A 12 -6.72 15.77 -13.08
N MET A 13 -5.50 15.25 -12.94
CA MET A 13 -5.32 13.82 -12.82
C MET A 13 -6.00 13.39 -11.52
N PRO A 14 -6.93 12.42 -11.55
CA PRO A 14 -7.43 11.84 -10.32
C PRO A 14 -6.24 11.21 -9.60
N ALA A 15 -5.87 11.81 -8.47
CA ALA A 15 -5.04 11.14 -7.49
C ALA A 15 -5.90 10.00 -6.93
N PHE A 16 -5.75 8.81 -7.49
CA PHE A 16 -6.19 7.60 -6.82
C PHE A 16 -5.32 7.50 -5.58
N ALA A 17 -5.83 8.00 -4.45
CA ALA A 17 -5.28 7.63 -3.16
C ALA A 17 -5.46 6.11 -3.07
N HIS A 18 -4.37 5.37 -3.30
CA HIS A 18 -4.38 3.93 -3.13
C HIS A 18 -4.60 3.69 -1.64
N ALA A 19 -5.81 3.26 -1.30
CA ALA A 19 -6.15 2.89 0.06
C ALA A 19 -5.31 1.67 0.42
N LEU A 20 -4.68 1.71 1.61
CA LEU A 20 -4.00 0.59 2.25
C LEU A 20 -4.78 -0.72 2.09
N PRO A 21 -4.11 -1.89 2.17
CA PRO A 21 -4.83 -3.16 2.25
C PRO A 21 -5.88 -3.13 3.36
N ALA A 22 -6.91 -3.97 3.23
CA ALA A 22 -7.91 -4.16 4.26
C ALA A 22 -7.68 -5.48 5.01
N VAL A 23 -8.15 -5.54 6.27
CA VAL A 23 -8.24 -6.82 6.98
C VAL A 23 -9.20 -7.74 6.23
N GLY A 24 -8.75 -8.96 5.94
CA GLY A 24 -9.45 -9.93 5.11
C GLY A 24 -8.92 -10.03 3.67
N ASP A 25 -8.10 -9.08 3.21
CA ASP A 25 -7.49 -9.16 1.89
C ASP A 25 -6.47 -10.29 1.81
N MET A 26 -6.47 -11.02 0.69
CA MET A 26 -5.47 -12.04 0.41
C MET A 26 -4.29 -11.41 -0.35
N VAL A 27 -3.12 -11.38 0.29
CA VAL A 27 -1.89 -10.81 -0.26
C VAL A 27 -0.86 -11.90 -0.65
N GLY A 28 -1.15 -13.15 -0.34
CA GLY A 28 -0.30 -14.30 -0.68
C GLY A 28 0.54 -14.80 0.50
N THR A 29 1.17 -15.96 0.32
CA THR A 29 1.87 -16.68 1.40
C THR A 29 3.38 -16.56 1.32
N THR A 30 3.88 -15.93 0.25
CA THR A 30 5.30 -15.67 0.05
C THR A 30 5.61 -14.18 0.11
N PRO A 31 6.85 -13.78 0.49
CA PRO A 31 7.25 -12.38 0.50
C PRO A 31 7.10 -11.68 -0.86
N ALA A 32 7.32 -12.40 -1.96
CA ALA A 32 7.21 -11.83 -3.30
C ALA A 32 5.75 -11.51 -3.67
N GLU A 33 4.82 -12.43 -3.39
CA GLU A 33 3.38 -12.21 -3.59
C GLU A 33 2.88 -11.07 -2.72
N ALA A 34 3.21 -11.10 -1.42
CA ALA A 34 2.80 -10.08 -0.47
C ALA A 34 3.33 -8.70 -0.87
N THR A 35 4.61 -8.59 -1.27
CA THR A 35 5.18 -7.32 -1.74
C THR A 35 4.41 -6.76 -2.93
N ALA A 36 4.11 -7.58 -3.93
CA ALA A 36 3.40 -7.13 -5.12
C ALA A 36 1.95 -6.71 -4.80
N ALA A 37 1.24 -7.51 -3.99
CA ALA A 37 -0.13 -7.23 -3.60
C ALA A 37 -0.23 -5.97 -2.74
N LEU A 38 0.65 -5.84 -1.74
CA LEU A 38 0.70 -4.68 -0.84
C LEU A 38 1.09 -3.39 -1.58
N ALA A 39 2.07 -3.45 -2.50
CA ALA A 39 2.42 -2.29 -3.32
C ALA A 39 1.25 -1.84 -4.21
N ASN A 40 0.51 -2.79 -4.79
CA ASN A 40 -0.69 -2.49 -5.57
C ASN A 40 -1.84 -1.90 -4.71
N ALA A 41 -1.84 -2.20 -3.41
CA ALA A 41 -2.73 -1.63 -2.40
C ALA A 41 -2.15 -0.38 -1.72
N GLY A 42 -1.16 0.29 -2.31
CA GLY A 42 -0.63 1.56 -1.78
C GLY A 42 0.23 1.41 -0.51
N CYS A 43 0.80 0.22 -0.27
CA CYS A 43 1.63 -0.10 0.88
C CYS A 43 2.99 -0.63 0.37
N ALA A 44 3.96 0.27 0.22
CA ALA A 44 5.30 -0.08 -0.24
C ALA A 44 6.10 -0.74 0.87
N VAL A 45 6.35 -2.05 0.76
CA VAL A 45 7.01 -2.87 1.79
C VAL A 45 8.51 -2.57 1.87
N ASP A 46 8.98 -2.36 3.09
CA ASP A 46 10.39 -2.17 3.43
C ASP A 46 11.04 -3.43 3.98
N GLU A 47 10.29 -4.16 4.81
CA GLU A 47 10.80 -5.27 5.60
C GLU A 47 9.69 -6.28 5.91
N PHE A 48 10.10 -7.55 6.06
CA PHE A 48 9.25 -8.60 6.59
C PHE A 48 9.85 -9.18 7.87
N GLU A 49 9.02 -9.35 8.88
CA GLU A 49 9.40 -10.01 10.13
C GLU A 49 8.45 -11.17 10.43
N ALA A 50 8.95 -12.15 11.20
CA ALA A 50 8.13 -13.24 11.72
C ALA A 50 7.85 -12.97 13.20
N GLU A 51 6.64 -12.48 13.50
CA GLU A 51 6.24 -12.09 14.86
C GLU A 51 4.98 -12.83 15.29
N GLY A 52 4.99 -13.45 16.47
CA GLY A 52 3.79 -14.05 17.07
C GLY A 52 3.11 -15.14 16.23
N GLY A 53 3.85 -15.80 15.33
CA GLY A 53 3.31 -16.79 14.38
C GLY A 53 2.68 -16.19 13.12
N GLN A 54 2.85 -14.90 12.89
CA GLN A 54 2.39 -14.17 11.70
C GLN A 54 3.58 -13.64 10.88
N ILE A 55 3.32 -13.33 9.62
CA ILE A 55 4.22 -12.50 8.81
C ILE A 55 3.82 -11.04 9.04
N GLU A 56 4.75 -10.21 9.46
CA GLU A 56 4.57 -8.77 9.59
C GLU A 56 5.27 -8.10 8.41
N ALA A 57 4.52 -7.35 7.59
CA ALA A 57 5.08 -6.52 6.54
C ALA A 57 5.07 -5.06 7.01
N LYS A 58 6.27 -4.49 7.18
CA LYS A 58 6.43 -3.05 7.46
C LYS A 58 6.42 -2.31 6.14
N CYS A 59 5.49 -1.38 5.97
CA CYS A 59 5.32 -0.66 4.72
C CYS A 59 5.02 0.82 4.93
N ARG A 60 5.12 1.58 3.84
CA ARG A 60 4.73 2.99 3.81
C ARG A 60 3.63 3.26 2.79
N ASP A 61 2.73 4.17 3.14
CA ASP A 61 1.80 4.76 2.18
C ASP A 61 2.45 5.87 1.35
N ASP A 62 1.69 6.43 0.40
CA ASP A 62 2.13 7.54 -0.45
C ASP A 62 2.47 8.82 0.33
N ALA A 63 1.97 8.96 1.56
CA ALA A 63 2.30 10.05 2.48
C ALA A 63 3.53 9.75 3.35
N ALA A 64 4.23 8.64 3.06
CA ALA A 64 5.37 8.12 3.80
C ALA A 64 5.05 7.74 5.26
N LYS A 65 3.77 7.59 5.61
CA LYS A 65 3.37 7.08 6.93
C LYS A 65 3.59 5.57 6.99
N ARG A 66 4.11 5.09 8.12
CA ARG A 66 4.45 3.68 8.32
C ARG A 66 3.29 2.86 8.88
N TYR A 67 3.20 1.63 8.42
CA TYR A 67 2.22 0.64 8.85
C TYR A 67 2.84 -0.73 9.02
N GLU A 68 2.32 -1.48 9.99
CA GLU A 68 2.56 -2.92 10.16
C GLU A 68 1.34 -3.67 9.64
N VAL A 69 1.52 -4.48 8.59
CA VAL A 69 0.47 -5.35 8.03
C VAL A 69 0.76 -6.78 8.45
N TYR A 70 -0.10 -7.34 9.31
CA TYR A 70 0.01 -8.71 9.78
C TYR A 70 -0.74 -9.65 8.85
N ILE A 71 -0.08 -10.73 8.43
CA ILE A 71 -0.54 -11.70 7.44
C ILE A 71 -0.47 -13.09 8.05
N ASP A 72 -1.57 -13.84 7.93
CA ASP A 72 -1.60 -15.26 8.28
C ASP A 72 -0.72 -16.06 7.29
N PRO A 73 0.34 -16.75 7.75
CA PRO A 73 1.29 -17.41 6.85
C PRO A 73 0.72 -18.62 6.10
N LYS A 74 -0.45 -19.13 6.50
CA LYS A 74 -1.08 -20.29 5.86
C LYS A 74 -1.99 -19.91 4.71
N SER A 75 -2.74 -18.83 4.88
CA SER A 75 -3.75 -18.37 3.93
C SER A 75 -3.30 -17.14 3.13
N GLY A 76 -2.32 -16.40 3.62
CA GLY A 76 -1.91 -15.12 3.03
C GLY A 76 -2.92 -14.01 3.27
N ILE A 77 -3.83 -14.16 4.24
CA ILE A 77 -4.86 -13.17 4.57
C ILE A 77 -4.31 -12.14 5.55
N VAL A 78 -4.60 -10.87 5.30
CA VAL A 78 -4.34 -9.78 6.26
C VAL A 78 -5.26 -9.93 7.46
N THR A 79 -4.67 -10.09 8.64
CA THR A 79 -5.39 -10.29 9.91
C THR A 79 -5.49 -9.02 10.74
N LYS A 80 -4.54 -8.08 10.57
CA LYS A 80 -4.45 -6.84 11.33
C LYS A 80 -3.59 -5.81 10.61
N ILE A 81 -3.92 -4.54 10.80
CA ILE A 81 -3.11 -3.41 10.35
C ILE A 81 -2.94 -2.46 11.52
N LYS A 82 -1.71 -1.98 11.75
CA LYS A 82 -1.42 -0.89 12.69
C LYS A 82 -0.71 0.23 11.96
N SER A 83 -1.03 1.48 12.29
CA SER A 83 -0.13 2.59 11.99
C SER A 83 0.96 2.63 13.05
N GLU A 84 2.21 2.78 12.62
CA GLU A 84 3.28 3.19 13.52
C GLU A 84 3.16 4.70 13.80
N ASP A 85 3.51 5.11 15.03
CA ASP A 85 3.46 6.50 15.51
C ASP A 85 4.59 7.38 14.92
#